data_AF-A0A838MVT7-F1
#
_entry.id   AF-A0A838MVT7-F1
#
_cell.length_a   1.000
_cell.length_b   1.000
_cell.length_c   1.000
_cell.angle_alpha   90.00
_cell.angle_beta   90.00
_cell.angle_gamma   90.00
#
_symmetry.space_group_name_H-M   'P 1'
#
loop_
_entity.id
_entity.type
_entity.pdbx_description
1 polymer ?
#
loop_
_entity_poly.entity_id
_entity_poly.type
_entity_poly.pdbx_seq_one_letter_code
_entity_poly.pdbx_strand_id
1 'polypeptide(L)' 'MNLTDFFSMGGYAPYVWGSFGVTLLVLVGEVVFLRRRRQALTQRLTIMRKIALREQHETTT' A
#
# COMPACT_ATOMS: atom_id res chain seq x y z
N MET A 1 33.57 11.83 -12.50
CA MET A 1 33.11 11.67 -11.11
C MET A 1 32.12 10.53 -11.11
N ASN A 2 32.56 9.33 -10.70
CA ASN A 2 31.81 8.10 -10.91
C ASN A 2 30.88 7.83 -9.74
N LEU A 3 29.67 7.34 -10.02
CA LEU A 3 28.72 6.89 -9.00
C LEU A 3 29.34 5.78 -8.12
N THR A 4 30.16 4.92 -8.71
CA THR A 4 30.91 3.89 -8.00
C THR A 4 31.89 4.42 -6.95
N ASP A 5 32.46 5.62 -7.11
CA ASP A 5 33.30 6.26 -6.08
C ASP A 5 32.45 6.76 -4.91
N PHE A 6 31.24 7.29 -5.14
CA PHE A 6 30.32 7.68 -4.07
C PHE A 6 29.77 6.49 -3.28
N PHE A 7 29.59 5.34 -3.95
CA PHE A 7 29.26 4.08 -3.28
C PHE A 7 30.48 3.41 -2.60
N SER A 8 31.71 3.79 -2.96
CA SER A 8 32.94 3.14 -2.48
C SER A 8 33.85 4.05 -1.64
N MET A 9 33.42 5.27 -1.32
CA MET A 9 34.10 6.17 -0.36
C MET A 9 33.97 5.58 1.06
N GLY A 10 34.82 4.60 1.38
CA GLY A 10 35.09 4.19 2.76
C GLY A 10 34.08 3.27 3.45
N GLY A 11 33.35 2.41 2.71
CA GLY A 11 32.61 1.29 3.32
C GLY A 11 31.25 1.61 3.98
N TYR A 12 30.79 2.86 3.96
CA TYR A 12 29.53 3.29 4.59
C TYR A 12 28.29 3.27 3.68
N ALA A 13 28.46 3.18 2.35
CA ALA A 13 27.34 3.15 1.41
C ALA A 13 26.30 2.04 1.70
N PRO A 14 26.67 0.79 2.03
CA PRO A 14 25.68 -0.24 2.38
C PRO A 14 24.92 0.07 3.67
N TYR A 15 25.49 0.84 4.60
CA TYR A 15 24.80 1.25 5.84
C TYR A 15 23.75 2.34 5.59
N VAL A 16 24.06 3.31 4.73
CA VAL A 16 23.12 4.37 4.36
C VAL A 16 21.98 3.77 3.55
N TRP A 17 22.30 3.03 2.48
CA TRP A 17 21.30 2.37 1.65
C TRP A 17 20.53 1.29 2.42
N GLY A 18 21.17 0.60 3.36
CA GLY A 18 20.51 -0.32 4.28
C GLY A 18 19.50 0.39 5.19
N SER A 19 19.89 1.49 5.84
CA SER A 19 18.99 2.27 6.70
C SER A 19 17.83 2.88 5.90
N PHE A 20 18.10 3.50 4.75
CA PHE A 20 17.07 4.03 3.85
C PHE A 20 16.15 2.92 3.32
N GLY A 21 16.72 1.75 2.98
CA GLY A 21 15.97 0.58 2.57
C GLY A 21 15.07 0.05 3.68
N VAL A 22 15.55 -0.06 4.91
CA VAL A 22 14.77 -0.48 6.07
C VAL A 22 13.64 0.51 6.36
N THR A 23 13.92 1.82 6.38
CA THR A 23 12.89 2.84 6.56
C THR A 23 11.82 2.76 5.46
N LEU A 24 12.23 2.65 4.20
CA LEU A 24 11.30 2.52 3.08
C LEU A 24 10.48 1.22 3.18
N LEU A 25 11.10 0.11 3.59
CA LEU A 25 10.44 -1.19 3.75
C LEU A 25 9.37 -1.15 4.84
N VAL A 26 9.67 -0.54 5.98
CA VAL A 26 8.68 -0.33 7.06
C VAL A 26 7.53 0.55 6.56
N LEU A 27 7.83 1.67 5.90
CA LEU A 27 6.83 2.61 5.41
C LEU A 27 5.93 1.97 4.34
N VAL A 28 6.51 1.24 3.39
CA VAL A 28 5.77 0.46 2.39
C VAL A 28 4.95 -0.64 3.04
N GLY A 29 5.51 -1.36 4.01
CA GLY A 29 4.81 -2.40 4.77
C GLY A 29 3.56 -1.86 5.46
N GLU A 30 3.69 -0.74 6.15
CA GLU A 30 2.58 -0.07 6.84
C GLU A 30 1.52 0.44 5.86
N VAL A 31 1.94 1.06 4.74
CA VAL A 31 1.03 1.52 3.69
C VAL A 31 0.29 0.36 3.03
N VAL A 32 0.97 -0.75 2.73
CA VAL A 32 0.35 -1.95 2.14
C VAL A 32 -0.62 -2.59 3.13
N PHE A 33 -0.25 -2.70 4.40
CA PHE A 33 -1.11 -3.26 5.44
C PHE A 33 -2.35 -2.39 5.65
N LEU A 34 -2.18 -1.07 5.72
CA LEU A 34 -3.26 -0.11 5.83
C LEU A 34 -4.17 -0.12 4.59
N ARG A 35 -3.60 -0.20 3.39
CA ARG A 35 -4.36 -0.32 2.14
C ARG A 35 -5.15 -1.62 2.08
N ARG A 36 -4.57 -2.76 2.46
CA ARG A 36 -5.28 -4.05 2.54
C ARG A 36 -6.47 -3.95 3.50
N ARG A 37 -6.29 -3.33 4.67
CA ARG A 37 -7.37 -3.11 5.63
C ARG A 37 -8.45 -2.17 5.10
N ARG A 38 -8.08 -1.12 4.36
CA ARG A 38 -9.04 -0.20 3.72
C ARG A 38 -9.79 -0.87 2.58
N GLN A 39 -9.16 -1.74 1.79
CA GLN A 39 -9.82 -2.50 0.73
C GLN A 39 -10.88 -3.48 1.26
N ALA A 40 -10.66 -4.06 2.45
CA ALA A 40 -11.66 -4.89 3.11
C ALA A 40 -12.94 -4.10 3.48
N LEU A 41 -12.83 -2.80 3.74
CA LEU A 41 -13.97 -1.94 4.06
C LEU A 41 -14.73 -1.47 2.81
N THR A 42 -14.03 -1.16 1.71
CA THR A 42 -14.69 -0.77 0.46
C THR A 42 -15.46 -1.91 -0.18
N GLN A 43 -15.02 -3.16 -0.05
CA GLN A 43 -15.78 -4.32 -0.55
C GLN A 43 -17.16 -4.47 0.11
N ARG A 44 -17.31 -4.08 1.38
CA ARG A 44 -18.61 -4.18 2.08
C ARG A 44 -19.64 -3.17 1.55
N LEU A 45 -19.20 -1.97 1.17
CA LEU A 45 -20.09 -0.93 0.66
C LEU A 45 -20.67 -1.28 -0.72
N THR A 46 -19.89 -1.97 -1.56
CA THR A 46 -20.36 -2.40 -2.88
C THR A 46 -21.42 -3.49 -2.81
N ILE A 47 -21.35 -4.36 -1.80
CA ILE A 47 -22.33 -5.44 -1.59
C ILE A 47 -23.68 -4.85 -1.13
N MET A 48 -23.67 -3.93 -0.16
CA MET A 48 -24.92 -3.31 0.33
C MET A 48 -25.66 -2.50 -0.75
N ARG A 49 -24.94 -1.80 -1.64
CA ARG A 49 -25.56 -1.08 -2.76
C ARG A 49 -26.34 -2.00 -3.70
N LYS A 50 -25.86 -3.21 -3.94
CA LYS A 50 -26.55 -4.17 -4.84
C LYS A 50 -27.83 -4.74 -4.23
N ILE A 51 -27.87 -4.88 -2.90
CA ILE A 51 -29.06 -5.36 -2.18
C ILE A 51 -30.15 -4.29 -2.20
N ALA A 52 -29.80 -3.04 -1.90
CA ALA A 52 -30.75 -1.92 -1.93
C ALA A 52 -31.35 -1.66 -3.34
N LEU A 53 -30.58 -1.93 -4.41
CA LEU A 53 -31.06 -1.81 -5.79
C LEU A 53 -31.98 -2.97 -6.22
N ARG A 54 -31.90 -4.13 -5.55
CA ARG A 54 -32.77 -5.28 -5.84
C ARG A 54 -34.14 -5.13 -5.19
N GLU A 55 -34.21 -4.58 -3.98
CA GLU A 55 -35.49 -4.34 -3.28
C GLU A 55 -36.39 -3.32 -4.02
N GLN A 56 -35.80 -2.34 -4.71
CA GLN A 56 -36.58 -1.39 -5.52
C GLN A 56 -37.18 -1.99 -6.80
N HIS A 57 -36.53 -2.99 -7.39
CA HIS A 57 -37.04 -3.62 -8.62
C HIS A 57 -38.17 -4.64 -8.34
N GLU A 58 -38.26 -5.17 -7.11
CA GLU A 58 -39.25 -6.18 -6.73
C GLU A 58 -40.57 -5.58 -6.21
N THR A 59 -40.57 -4.30 -5.82
CA THR A 59 -41.77 -3.60 -5.30
C THR A 59 -42.53 -2.79 -6.36
N THR A 60 -42.11 -2.81 -7.62
CA THR A 60 -42.74 -2.08 -8.75
C THR A 60 -43.26 -3.03 -9.84
N THR A 61 -43.86 -4.17 -9.46
CA THR A 61 -44.65 -5.06 -10.35
C THR A 61 -45.79 -5.67 -9.54
#